data_AF-A0A1D8T6L3-F1
#
_entry.id   AF-A0A1D8T6L3-F1
#
_cell.length_a   1.000
_cell.length_b   1.000
_cell.length_c   1.000
_cell.angle_alpha   90.00
_cell.angle_beta   90.00
_cell.angle_gamma   90.00
#
_symmetry.space_group_name_H-M   'P 1'
#
loop_
_entity.id
_entity.type
_entity.pdbx_description
1 polymer ?
#
loop_
_entity_poly.entity_id
_entity_poly.type
_entity_poly.pdbx_seq_one_letter_code
_entity_poly.pdbx_strand_id
1 'polypeptide(L)'
;MSTWTVYDRDIDSERWLNHTDGEGWVADDETTFILKDPDFGFPITPTGPWQQGVPDELALYRAALYLIPSPEFAGDRPQSPAARRSSTPGVVY
;
A
#
# COMPACT_ATOMS: atom_id res chain seq x y z
N MET A 1 -0.06 5.04 16.68
CA MET A 1 -0.47 3.64 16.48
C MET A 1 -1.25 3.62 15.19
N SER A 2 -0.62 3.15 14.12
CA SER A 2 -1.19 3.21 12.77
C SER A 2 -1.62 1.82 12.34
N THR A 3 -2.93 1.57 12.41
CA THR A 3 -3.54 0.32 11.94
C THR A 3 -4.33 0.62 10.69
N TRP A 4 -3.96 0.02 9.58
CA TRP A 4 -4.59 0.26 8.29
C TRP A 4 -4.65 -1.00 7.45
N THR A 5 -5.57 -1.01 6.50
CA THR A 5 -5.74 -2.12 5.55
C THR A 5 -5.90 -1.52 4.17
N VAL A 6 -5.21 -2.09 3.18
CA VAL A 6 -5.43 -1.86 1.76
C VAL A 6 -5.99 -3.15 1.18
N TYR A 7 -7.06 -3.06 0.41
CA TYR A 7 -7.71 -4.21 -0.19
C TYR A 7 -8.19 -3.85 -1.59
N ASP A 8 -8.31 -4.85 -2.45
CA ASP A 8 -8.90 -4.66 -3.75
C ASP A 8 -10.40 -4.42 -3.61
N ARG A 9 -10.90 -3.38 -4.28
CA ARG A 9 -12.34 -3.10 -4.36
C ARG A 9 -13.09 -4.16 -5.17
N ASP A 10 -12.45 -4.71 -6.19
CA ASP A 10 -13.04 -5.75 -7.02
C ASP A 10 -13.03 -7.07 -6.26
N ILE A 11 -14.23 -7.61 -6.00
CA ILE A 11 -14.45 -8.79 -5.16
C ILE A 11 -13.78 -10.06 -5.72
N ASP A 12 -13.44 -10.06 -7.00
CA ASP A 12 -12.77 -11.16 -7.70
C ASP A 12 -11.25 -11.18 -7.44
N SER A 13 -10.69 -10.08 -6.92
CA SER A 13 -9.28 -9.96 -6.57
C SER A 13 -9.14 -10.19 -5.06
N GLU A 14 -8.63 -11.36 -4.67
CA GLU A 14 -8.39 -11.72 -3.26
C GLU A 14 -7.16 -10.98 -2.66
N ARG A 15 -6.82 -9.81 -3.21
CA ARG A 15 -5.63 -9.04 -2.84
C ARG A 15 -5.90 -8.10 -1.69
N TRP A 16 -5.14 -8.25 -0.62
CA TRP A 16 -5.25 -7.38 0.54
C TRP A 16 -3.95 -7.37 1.35
N LEU A 17 -3.74 -6.25 2.05
CA LEU A 17 -2.65 -6.06 3.00
C LEU A 17 -3.16 -5.32 4.22
N ASN A 18 -2.86 -5.86 5.39
CA ASN A 18 -3.17 -5.29 6.70
C ASN A 18 -1.87 -4.97 7.44
N HIS A 19 -1.79 -3.76 8.00
CA HIS A 19 -0.72 -3.34 8.89
C HIS A 19 -1.29 -3.11 10.29
N THR A 20 -0.64 -3.73 11.27
CA THR A 20 -0.99 -3.64 12.70
C THR A 20 0.24 -3.29 13.51
N ASP A 21 0.13 -2.19 14.26
CA ASP A 21 1.16 -1.74 15.19
C ASP A 21 1.48 -2.88 16.19
N GLY A 22 2.72 -3.38 16.18
CA GLY A 22 3.20 -4.45 17.08
C GLY A 22 3.33 -5.85 16.48
N GLU A 23 2.60 -6.16 15.40
CA GLU A 23 2.72 -7.45 14.67
C GLU A 23 3.33 -7.29 13.27
N GLY A 24 3.54 -6.04 12.84
CA GLY A 24 4.09 -5.70 11.53
C GLY A 24 2.98 -5.64 10.49
N TRP A 25 2.98 -6.58 9.55
CA TRP A 25 1.98 -6.64 8.49
C TRP A 25 1.65 -8.08 8.09
N VAL A 26 0.43 -8.26 7.59
CA VAL A 26 -0.08 -9.52 7.05
C VAL A 26 -0.79 -9.20 5.75
N ALA A 27 -0.64 -10.02 4.72
CA ALA A 27 -1.29 -9.84 3.44
C ALA A 27 -1.79 -11.20 2.92
N ASP A 28 -2.51 -11.19 1.79
CA ASP A 28 -2.76 -12.43 1.04
C ASP A 28 -1.44 -13.09 0.61
N ASP A 29 -1.50 -14.38 0.25
CA ASP A 29 -0.32 -15.18 -0.08
C ASP A 29 0.49 -14.57 -1.24
N GLU A 30 -0.18 -14.01 -2.23
CA GLU A 30 0.49 -13.51 -3.43
C GLU A 30 1.10 -12.12 -3.19
N THR A 31 0.39 -11.23 -2.49
CA THR A 31 0.96 -9.95 -2.02
C THR A 31 2.12 -10.18 -1.06
N THR A 32 2.02 -11.18 -0.17
CA THR A 32 3.10 -11.58 0.74
C THR A 32 4.31 -12.11 -0.03
N PHE A 33 4.09 -12.93 -1.05
CA PHE A 33 5.16 -13.45 -1.90
C PHE A 33 5.92 -12.32 -2.59
N ILE A 34 5.21 -11.37 -3.20
CA ILE A 34 5.83 -10.25 -3.92
C ILE A 34 6.58 -9.32 -2.96
N LEU A 35 6.01 -8.97 -1.81
CA LEU A 35 6.65 -8.06 -0.85
C LEU A 35 7.90 -8.63 -0.19
N LYS A 36 8.01 -9.97 -0.12
CA LYS A 36 9.19 -10.66 0.43
C LYS A 36 10.28 -10.89 -0.60
N ASP A 37 10.03 -10.65 -1.88
CA ASP A 37 11.02 -10.78 -2.93
C ASP A 37 12.11 -9.69 -2.76
N PRO A 38 13.40 -10.06 -2.61
CA PRO A 38 14.48 -9.08 -2.46
C PRO A 38 14.69 -8.19 -3.70
N ASP A 39 14.24 -8.65 -4.87
CA ASP A 39 14.30 -7.89 -6.11
C ASP A 39 13.04 -7.04 -6.34
N PHE A 40 12.05 -7.13 -5.44
CA PHE A 40 10.86 -6.30 -5.53
C PHE A 40 11.22 -4.82 -5.40
N GLY A 41 10.61 -4.03 -6.28
CA GLY A 41 10.60 -2.59 -6.18
C GLY A 41 9.38 -2.02 -6.86
N PHE A 42 9.13 -0.75 -6.58
CA PHE A 42 7.97 -0.03 -7.07
C PHE A 42 8.31 1.45 -7.26
N PRO A 43 7.60 2.15 -8.15
CA PRO A 43 7.80 3.59 -8.31
C PRO A 43 7.13 4.35 -7.15
N ILE A 44 7.86 5.27 -6.51
CA ILE A 44 7.32 6.04 -5.35
C ILE A 44 6.14 6.93 -5.76
N THR A 45 6.15 7.41 -7.00
CA THR A 45 5.06 8.12 -7.67
C THR A 45 4.96 7.59 -9.10
N PRO A 46 3.85 7.81 -9.84
CA PRO A 46 3.69 7.26 -11.19
C PRO A 46 4.83 7.58 -12.17
N THR A 47 5.54 8.68 -11.96
CA THR A 47 6.71 9.10 -12.75
C THR A 47 7.97 9.31 -11.88
N GLY A 48 7.97 8.72 -10.69
CA GLY A 48 8.95 8.96 -9.64
C GLY A 48 10.18 8.05 -9.71
N PRO A 49 11.13 8.26 -8.79
CA PRO A 49 12.24 7.34 -8.61
C PRO A 49 11.73 5.95 -8.21
N TRP A 50 12.47 4.93 -8.65
CA TRP A 50 12.25 3.55 -8.26
C TRP A 50 12.73 3.34 -6.83
N GLN A 51 11.90 2.70 -6.01
CA GLN A 51 12.25 2.28 -4.68
C GLN A 51 12.39 0.77 -4.65
N GLN A 52 13.54 0.28 -4.20
CA GLN A 52 13.80 -1.13 -4.00
C GLN A 52 13.46 -1.52 -2.56
N GLY A 53 12.69 -2.60 -2.40
CA GLY A 53 12.27 -3.13 -1.12
C GLY A 53 11.34 -2.21 -0.32
N VAL A 54 11.07 -2.64 0.92
CA VAL A 54 10.09 -2.03 1.82
C VAL A 54 10.78 -1.66 3.16
N PRO A 55 11.56 -0.57 3.21
CA PRO A 55 12.38 -0.22 4.37
C PRO A 55 11.58 0.37 5.54
N ASP A 56 10.38 0.90 5.29
CA ASP A 56 9.56 1.59 6.29
C ASP A 56 8.05 1.42 6.04
N GLU A 57 7.23 1.82 7.01
CA GLU A 57 5.76 1.69 6.93
C GLU A 57 5.18 2.46 5.74
N LEU A 58 5.72 3.64 5.41
CA LEU A 58 5.24 4.42 4.28
C LEU A 58 5.56 3.74 2.95
N ALA A 59 6.72 3.06 2.84
CA ALA A 59 7.03 2.20 1.71
C ALA A 59 6.06 1.05 1.59
N LEU A 60 5.70 0.40 2.71
CA LEU A 60 4.78 -0.73 2.72
C LEU A 60 3.41 -0.30 2.22
N TYR A 61 2.92 0.83 2.71
CA TYR A 61 1.65 1.40 2.27
C TYR A 61 1.67 1.73 0.77
N ARG A 62 2.76 2.31 0.24
CA ARG A 62 2.89 2.61 -1.20
C ARG A 62 3.02 1.35 -2.05
N ALA A 63 3.75 0.36 -1.59
CA ALA A 63 3.86 -0.94 -2.24
C ALA A 63 2.49 -1.60 -2.34
N ALA A 64 1.68 -1.56 -1.27
CA ALA A 64 0.32 -2.07 -1.28
C ALA A 64 -0.56 -1.36 -2.32
N LEU A 65 -0.50 -0.02 -2.41
CA LEU A 65 -1.22 0.75 -3.43
C LEU A 65 -0.76 0.46 -4.87
N TYR A 66 0.49 0.03 -5.05
CA TYR A 66 1.01 -0.33 -6.36
C TYR A 66 0.64 -1.77 -6.76
N LEU A 67 0.67 -2.70 -5.79
CA LEU A 67 0.42 -4.12 -6.01
C LEU A 67 -1.06 -4.45 -6.16
N ILE A 68 -1.92 -3.74 -5.43
CA ILE A 68 -3.36 -3.99 -5.44
C ILE A 68 -3.97 -3.19 -6.61
N PRO A 69 -4.56 -3.85 -7.62
CA PRO A 69 -5.03 -3.21 -8.86
C PRO A 69 -6.05 -2.08 -8.67
N SER A 70 -7.08 -2.30 -7.86
CA SER A 70 -8.11 -1.31 -7.53
C SER A 70 -8.08 -1.03 -6.02
N PRO A 71 -7.04 -0.35 -5.49
CA PRO A 71 -6.80 -0.30 -4.06
C PRO A 71 -7.80 0.62 -3.37
N GLU A 72 -8.59 0.06 -2.47
CA GLU A 72 -9.28 0.78 -1.42
C GLU A 72 -8.56 0.62 -0.09
N PHE A 73 -8.85 1.52 0.86
CA PHE A 73 -8.16 1.54 2.14
C PHE A 73 -9.12 1.84 3.30
N ALA A 74 -8.78 1.32 4.48
CA ALA A 74 -9.44 1.60 5.74
C ALA A 74 -8.40 1.80 6.87
N GLY A 75 -8.77 2.57 7.90
CA GLY A 75 -7.93 2.78 9.10
C GLY A 75 -7.00 4.00 9.07
N ASP A 76 -6.07 4.04 10.03
CA ASP A 76 -5.16 5.14 10.31
C ASP A 76 -3.86 5.01 9.50
N ARG A 77 -3.87 5.59 8.31
CA ARG A 77 -2.74 5.55 7.37
C ARG A 77 -1.51 6.31 7.85
N PRO A 78 -0.30 5.90 7.44
CA PRO A 78 0.91 6.68 7.67
C PRO A 78 0.80 8.02 6.96
N GLN A 79 1.15 9.11 7.67
CA GLN A 79 1.13 10.45 7.10
C GLN A 79 2.22 10.58 6.03
N SER A 80 1.83 10.58 4.76
CA SER A 80 2.78 10.90 3.69
C SER A 80 3.13 12.39 3.75
N PRO A 81 4.43 12.78 3.71
CA PRO A 81 4.83 14.19 3.62
C PRO A 81 4.27 14.92 2.39
N ALA A 82 3.85 14.17 1.37
CA ALA A 82 3.26 14.70 0.13
C ALA A 82 1.73 14.86 0.16
N ALA A 83 1.03 14.35 1.18
CA ALA A 83 -0.44 14.34 1.24
C ALA A 83 -1.07 15.63 1.80
N ARG A 84 -0.42 16.79 1.66
CA ARG A 84 -1.08 18.10 1.77
C ARG A 84 -1.77 18.52 0.46
N ARG A 85 -2.18 17.58 -0.39
CA ARG A 85 -3.03 17.86 -1.56
C ARG A 85 -4.24 16.94 -1.57
N SER A 86 -5.32 17.55 -1.07
CA SER A 86 -6.72 17.30 -1.43
C SER A 86 -7.29 15.92 -1.15
N SER A 87 -7.81 15.75 0.06
CA SER A 87 -9.06 15.02 0.25
C SER A 87 -10.18 15.78 -0.50
N THR A 88 -10.38 15.48 -1.78
CA THR A 88 -11.62 15.84 -2.47
C THR A 88 -12.48 14.57 -2.50
N PRO A 89 -13.65 14.54 -1.86
CA PRO A 89 -14.56 13.42 -1.97
C PRO A 89 -15.07 13.34 -3.42
N GLY A 90 -14.73 12.25 -4.11
CA GLY A 90 -15.27 11.87 -5.42
C GLY A 90 -14.67 12.57 -6.63
N VAL A 91 -13.51 12.13 -7.12
CA VAL A 91 -13.10 12.35 -8.53
C VAL A 91 -12.30 11.16 -9.07
N VAL A 92 -12.77 10.67 -10.23
CA VAL A 92 -12.12 9.79 -11.22
C VAL A 92 -11.09 10.62 -12.02
N TYR A 93 -9.86 10.13 -12.20
CA TYR A 93 -9.03 10.18 -13.43
C TYR A 93 -7.72 9.41 -13.22
#